data_AF-A0A7C5HDM5-F1
#
_entry.id   AF-A0A7C5HDM5-F1
#
_cell.length_a   1.000
_cell.length_b   1.000
_cell.length_c   1.000
_cell.angle_alpha   90.00
_cell.angle_beta   90.00
_cell.angle_gamma   90.00
#
_symmetry.space_group_name_H-M   'P 1'
#
loop_
_entity.id
_entity.type
_entity.pdbx_description
1 polymer ?
#
loop_
_entity_poly.entity_id
_entity_poly.type
_entity_poly.pdbx_seq_one_letter_code
_entity_poly.pdbx_strand_id
1 'polypeptide(L)' 'MKKLLISLSIAMSVMTIASQAEVTINSQSYQKVIKKKKAKWVKATKVIPGSVILYMNRLKNKGTQTAEKLT' A
#
# COMPACT_ATOMS: atom_id res chain seq x y z
N MET A 1 -2.33 25.27 37.63
CA MET A 1 -2.56 25.77 36.25
C MET A 1 -1.45 25.38 35.26
N LYS A 2 -0.16 25.62 35.55
CA LYS A 2 0.95 25.27 34.64
C LYS A 2 0.98 23.79 34.20
N LYS A 3 0.75 22.85 35.14
CA LYS A 3 0.70 21.40 34.83
C LYS A 3 -0.45 21.01 33.88
N LEU A 4 -1.60 21.68 33.99
CA LEU A 4 -2.78 21.43 33.17
C LEU A 4 -2.56 21.86 31.71
N LEU A 5 -1.88 22.99 31.52
CA LEU A 5 -1.51 23.50 30.19
C LEU A 5 -0.49 22.61 29.50
N ILE A 6 0.46 22.04 30.26
CA ILE A 6 1.46 21.10 29.73
C ILE A 6 0.79 19.79 29.31
N SER A 7 -0.13 19.24 30.11
CA SER A 7 -0.85 18.03 29.73
C SER A 7 -1.74 18.22 28.48
N LEU A 8 -2.35 19.40 28.33
CA LEU A 8 -3.20 19.71 27.19
C LEU A 8 -2.40 19.86 25.89
N SER A 9 -1.21 20.47 25.96
CA SER A 9 -0.31 20.63 24.81
C SER A 9 0.28 19.29 24.36
N ILE A 10 0.62 18.40 25.30
CA ILE A 10 1.02 17.03 24.98
C ILE A 10 -0.12 16.27 24.28
N ALA A 11 -1.35 16.35 24.81
CA ALA A 11 -2.51 15.69 24.21
C ALA A 11 -2.79 16.16 22.77
N MET A 12 -2.71 17.47 22.51
CA MET A 12 -2.87 18.01 21.14
C MET A 12 -1.76 17.55 20.19
N SER A 13 -0.51 17.45 20.67
CA SER A 13 0.61 16.98 19.85
C SER A 13 0.51 15.50 19.47
N VAL A 14 -0.11 14.66 20.30
CA VAL A 14 -0.34 13.24 19.99
C VAL A 14 -1.45 13.07 18.96
N MET A 15 -2.48 13.94 18.97
CA MET A 15 -3.56 13.92 17.99
C MET A 15 -3.07 14.30 16.57
N THR A 16 -2.10 15.20 16.44
CA THR A 16 -1.56 15.59 15.12
C THR A 16 -0.63 14.54 14.51
N ILE A 17 0.04 13.70 15.32
CA ILE A 17 0.86 12.59 14.81
C ILE A 17 -0.04 11.47 14.23
N ALA A 18 -1.25 11.30 14.75
CA ALA A 18 -2.22 10.32 14.25
C ALA A 18 -2.85 10.70 12.89
N SER A 19 -2.65 11.93 12.40
CA SER A 19 -3.19 12.37 11.10
C SER A 19 -2.21 12.18 9.93
N GLN A 20 -1.14 11.40 10.10
CA GLN A 20 -0.24 11.10 8.98
C GLN A 20 -0.94 10.20 7.95
N ALA A 21 -0.88 10.60 6.69
CA ALA A 21 -1.48 9.86 5.58
C ALA A 21 -0.88 8.45 5.50
N GLU A 22 -1.68 7.44 5.81
CA GLU A 22 -1.28 6.05 5.67
C GLU A 22 -1.30 5.66 4.18
N VAL A 23 -0.12 5.58 3.57
CA VAL A 23 0.07 5.07 2.21
C VAL A 23 0.62 3.66 2.28
N THR A 24 -0.14 2.69 1.78
CA THR A 24 0.30 1.30 1.66
C THR A 24 0.39 0.91 0.19
N ILE A 25 1.52 0.35 -0.20
CA ILE A 25 1.76 -0.17 -1.55
C ILE A 25 1.82 -1.69 -1.46
N ASN A 26 0.84 -2.34 -2.04
CA ASN A 26 0.81 -3.79 -2.15
C ASN A 26 1.17 -4.20 -3.57
N SER A 27 2.38 -4.72 -3.75
CA SER A 27 2.83 -5.29 -5.03
C SER A 27 2.56 -6.79 -5.06
N GLN A 28 1.91 -7.26 -6.12
CA GLN A 28 1.65 -8.69 -6.34
C GLN A 28 2.03 -9.09 -7.76
N SER A 29 2.73 -10.22 -7.89
CA SER A 29 3.12 -10.80 -9.17
C SER A 29 2.12 -11.86 -9.61
N TYR A 30 1.76 -11.84 -10.88
CA TYR A 30 0.91 -12.83 -11.53
C TYR A 30 1.66 -13.45 -12.72
N GLN A 31 1.50 -14.75 -12.92
CA GLN A 31 2.08 -15.47 -14.04
C GLN A 31 1.00 -15.87 -15.03
N LYS A 32 1.29 -15.74 -16.33
CA LYS A 32 0.42 -16.25 -17.38
C LYS A 32 0.56 -17.78 -17.47
N VAL A 33 -0.55 -18.50 -17.33
CA VAL A 33 -0.63 -19.95 -17.49
C VAL A 33 -1.69 -20.30 -18.53
N ILE A 34 -1.39 -21.29 -19.37
CA ILE A 34 -2.36 -21.82 -20.35
C ILE A 34 -3.07 -23.01 -19.71
N LYS A 35 -4.38 -22.90 -19.49
CA LYS A 35 -5.24 -24.00 -19.04
C LYS A 35 -6.36 -24.20 -20.05
N LYS A 36 -6.56 -25.45 -20.51
CA LYS A 36 -7.62 -25.81 -21.47
C LYS A 36 -7.64 -24.88 -22.70
N LYS A 37 -6.47 -24.65 -23.32
CA LYS A 37 -6.29 -23.76 -24.48
C LYS A 37 -6.65 -22.27 -24.25
N LYS A 38 -6.83 -21.84 -22.99
CA LYS A 38 -7.09 -20.44 -22.63
C LYS A 38 -5.99 -19.91 -21.71
N ALA A 39 -5.53 -18.69 -21.96
CA ALA A 39 -4.59 -18.01 -21.08
C ALA A 39 -5.32 -17.46 -19.84
N LYS A 40 -4.72 -17.66 -18.65
CA LYS A 40 -5.19 -17.12 -17.37
C LYS A 40 -4.03 -16.55 -16.59
N TRP A 41 -4.28 -15.51 -15.81
CA TRP A 41 -3.33 -14.96 -14.85
C TRP A 41 -3.57 -15.60 -13.49
N VAL A 42 -2.52 -16.17 -12.89
CA VAL A 42 -2.57 -16.75 -11.55
C VAL A 42 -1.52 -16.09 -10.68
N LYS A 43 -1.80 -15.93 -9.38
CA LYS A 43 -0.84 -15.33 -8.44
C LYS A 43 0.43 -16.18 -8.44
N ALA A 44 1.57 -15.55 -8.70
CA ALA A 44 2.85 -16.24 -8.77
C ALA A 44 3.37 -16.46 -7.35
N THR A 45 3.47 -17.72 -6.93
CA THR A 45 4.15 -18.08 -5.66
C THR A 45 5.67 -18.07 -5.83
N LYS A 46 6.15 -18.34 -7.05
CA LYS A 46 7.55 -18.27 -7.47
C LYS A 46 7.61 -17.85 -8.94
N VAL A 47 8.58 -17.02 -9.31
CA VAL A 47 8.81 -16.64 -10.71
C VAL A 47 9.64 -17.74 -11.39
N ILE A 48 9.15 -18.26 -12.52
CA ILE A 48 9.84 -19.26 -13.33
C ILE A 48 10.57 -18.54 -14.48
N PRO A 49 11.88 -18.78 -14.71
CA PRO A 49 12.62 -18.18 -15.82
C PRO A 49 11.91 -18.39 -17.18
N GLY A 50 11.89 -17.35 -18.03
CA GLY A 50 11.22 -17.37 -19.33
C GLY A 50 9.69 -17.17 -19.29
N SER A 51 9.09 -17.02 -18.10
CA SER A 51 7.65 -16.78 -17.97
C SER A 51 7.29 -15.31 -18.13
N VAL A 52 6.11 -15.04 -18.71
CA VAL A 52 5.53 -13.69 -18.70
C VAL A 52 4.89 -13.43 -17.34
N ILE A 53 5.38 -12.38 -16.67
CA ILE A 53 4.91 -11.92 -15.35
C ILE A 53 4.22 -10.56 -15.47
N LEU A 54 3.08 -10.42 -14.80
CA LEU A 54 2.36 -9.16 -14.61
C LEU A 54 2.55 -8.71 -13.16
N TYR A 55 3.12 -7.53 -12.96
CA TYR A 55 3.18 -6.89 -11.64
C TYR A 55 1.99 -5.95 -11.49
N MET A 56 1.20 -6.14 -10.43
CA MET A 56 0.10 -5.27 -10.08
C MET A 56 0.39 -4.58 -8.75
N ASN A 57 0.47 -3.25 -8.81
CA ASN A 57 0.59 -2.41 -7.62
C ASN A 57 -0.80 -1.92 -7.24
N ARG A 58 -1.17 -2.09 -5.97
CA ARG A 58 -2.36 -1.49 -5.38
C ARG A 58 -1.93 -0.47 -4.34
N LEU A 59 -2.31 0.77 -4.57
CA LEU A 59 -2.11 1.86 -3.63
C LEU A 59 -3.39 2.03 -2.80
N LYS A 60 -3.24 1.97 -1.48
CA LYS A 60 -4.28 2.41 -0.54
C LYS A 60 -3.76 3.65 0.17
N ASN A 61 -4.53 4.74 0.09
CA ASN A 61 -4.19 6.00 0.72
C ASN A 61 -5.39 6.47 1.55
N LYS A 62 -5.16 6.73 2.83
CA LYS A 62 -6.17 7.30 3.75
C LYS A 62 -6.03 8.81 3.94
N GLY A 63 -5.03 9.43 3.32
CA GLY A 63 -4.85 10.89 3.30
C GLY A 63 -5.78 11.58 2.31
N THR A 64 -5.92 12.90 2.48
CA THR A 64 -6.72 13.77 1.59
C THR A 64 -6.04 14.09 0.26
N GLN A 65 -4.72 13.88 0.16
CA GLN A 65 -3.95 14.07 -1.06
C GLN A 65 -3.74 12.73 -1.76
N THR A 66 -4.16 12.61 -3.01
CA THR A 66 -3.97 11.41 -3.84
C THR A 66 -2.46 11.16 -4.07
N ALA A 67 -1.97 9.96 -3.75
CA ALA A 67 -0.59 9.59 -4.06
C ALA A 67 -0.58 9.10 -5.51
N GLU A 68 -0.35 10.02 -6.45
CA GLU A 68 -0.72 9.79 -7.85
C GLU A 68 0.29 8.98 -8.66
N LYS A 69 1.55 8.81 -8.22
CA LYS A 69 2.56 8.10 -9.03
C LYS A 69 3.66 7.47 -8.18
N LEU A 70 3.80 6.15 -8.33
CA LEU A 70 5.06 5.44 -8.14
C LEU A 70 5.73 5.39 -9.51
N THR A 71 6.58 6.37 -9.81
CA THR A 71 7.57 6.29 -10.88
C THR A 71 8.80 5.54 -10.42
#